data_AF-A0A127MJ85-F1
#
_entry.id   AF-A0A127MJ85-F1
#
_cell.length_a   1.000
_cell.length_b   1.000
_cell.length_c   1.000
_cell.angle_alpha   90.00
_cell.angle_beta   90.00
_cell.angle_gamma   90.00
#
_symmetry.space_group_name_H-M   'P 1'
#
loop_
_entity.id
_entity.type
_entity.pdbx_description
1 polymer ?
#
loop_
_entity_poly.entity_id
_entity_poly.type
_entity_poly.pdbx_seq_one_letter_code
_entity_poly.pdbx_strand_id
1 'polypeptide(L)'
;MPSLPFDDAEIEQMILRLNAVMAKEETDIPNPGGNAPDDEVAAMLQETRGDLSRDELSQEIESMNDEQQDALVALFWIGRGDSEPEEWEATKILAREQHVGPVSNYLLGQPEVGEFLAEGLDKMLQFGVD
;
A
#
# COMPACT_ATOMS: atom_id res chain seq x y z
N MET A 1 5.32 -16.77 18.48
CA MET A 1 5.26 -15.35 18.13
C MET A 1 4.85 -15.29 16.67
N PRO A 2 4.05 -14.30 16.24
CA PRO A 2 3.79 -14.10 14.84
C PRO A 2 5.11 -13.87 14.09
N SER A 3 5.23 -14.40 12.89
CA SER A 3 6.39 -14.19 12.02
C SER A 3 5.91 -13.49 10.75
N LEU A 4 6.61 -12.42 10.41
CA LEU A 4 6.33 -11.63 9.22
C LEU A 4 7.01 -12.27 8.01
N PRO A 5 6.33 -12.51 6.88
CA PRO A 5 6.95 -13.05 5.67
C PRO A 5 7.71 -11.97 4.86
N PHE A 6 8.19 -10.92 5.53
CA PHE A 6 8.83 -9.75 4.94
C PHE A 6 10.14 -9.46 5.67
N ASP A 7 11.09 -8.87 4.96
CA ASP A 7 12.21 -8.19 5.59
C ASP A 7 11.77 -6.79 6.02
N ASP A 8 12.10 -6.39 7.26
CA ASP A 8 11.70 -5.11 7.84
C ASP A 8 12.06 -3.92 6.93
N ALA A 9 13.27 -3.92 6.37
CA ALA A 9 13.73 -2.81 5.53
C ALA A 9 13.01 -2.77 4.17
N GLU A 10 12.63 -3.93 3.65
CA GLU A 10 11.87 -4.03 2.39
C GLU A 10 10.45 -3.49 2.57
N ILE A 11 9.76 -3.90 3.62
CA ILE A 11 8.39 -3.44 3.90
C ILE A 11 8.37 -1.94 4.23
N GLU A 12 9.34 -1.42 5.00
CA GLU A 12 9.48 0.01 5.28
C GLU A 12 9.70 0.84 4.01
N GLN A 13 10.54 0.36 3.09
CA GLN A 13 10.76 1.02 1.79
C GLN A 13 9.52 1.02 0.91
N MET A 14 8.77 -0.09 0.87
CA MET A 14 7.52 -0.15 0.13
C MET A 14 6.49 0.83 0.71
N ILE A 15 6.36 0.90 2.04
CA ILE A 15 5.47 1.83 2.75
C ILE A 15 5.83 3.29 2.44
N LEU A 16 7.12 3.64 2.47
CA LEU A 16 7.60 4.97 2.12
C LEU A 16 7.19 5.37 0.69
N ARG A 17 7.34 4.44 -0.26
CA ARG A 17 6.97 4.65 -1.66
C ARG A 17 5.45 4.77 -1.84
N LEU A 18 4.67 3.93 -1.16
CA LEU A 18 3.20 4.05 -1.13
C LEU A 18 2.79 5.44 -0.68
N ASN A 19 3.26 5.90 0.48
CA ASN A 19 2.96 7.25 0.97
C ASN A 19 3.37 8.35 -0.01
N ALA A 20 4.54 8.22 -0.65
CA ALA A 20 5.01 9.20 -1.63
C ALA A 20 4.15 9.23 -2.91
N VAL A 21 3.58 8.10 -3.34
CA VAL A 21 2.67 8.02 -4.48
C VAL A 21 1.29 8.60 -4.10
N MET A 22 0.72 8.16 -2.97
CA MET A 22 -0.61 8.61 -2.53
C MET A 22 -0.66 10.12 -2.25
N ALA A 23 0.39 10.67 -1.62
CA ALA A 23 0.48 12.12 -1.37
C ALA A 23 0.58 12.95 -2.66
N LYS A 24 1.14 12.38 -3.75
CA LYS A 24 1.17 13.06 -5.05
C LYS A 24 -0.21 13.05 -5.71
N GLU A 25 -0.91 11.92 -5.67
CA GLU A 25 -2.25 11.78 -6.25
C GLU A 25 -3.29 12.67 -5.56
N GLU A 26 -3.19 12.91 -4.25
CA GLU A 26 -4.07 13.86 -3.56
C GLU A 26 -3.95 15.30 -4.08
N THR A 27 -2.76 15.69 -4.56
CA THR A 27 -2.54 17.03 -5.13
C THR A 27 -3.00 17.16 -6.59
N ASP A 28 -3.35 16.05 -7.24
CA ASP A 28 -3.88 16.02 -8.60
C ASP A 28 -5.39 16.27 -8.56
N ILE A 29 -5.76 17.52 -8.27
CA ILE A 29 -7.12 18.00 -8.50
C ILE A 29 -7.22 18.26 -10.01
N PRO A 30 -8.03 17.53 -10.79
CA PRO A 30 -8.17 17.84 -12.21
C PRO A 30 -8.77 19.23 -12.34
N ASN A 31 -7.93 20.20 -12.72
CA ASN A 31 -8.33 21.59 -12.92
C ASN A 31 -9.33 21.66 -14.10
N PRO A 32 -10.64 21.83 -13.87
CA PRO A 32 -11.60 21.93 -14.94
C PRO A 32 -11.72 23.41 -15.31
N GLY A 33 -10.72 23.93 -16.02
CA GLY A 33 -10.84 25.22 -16.71
C GLY A 33 -9.69 26.18 -16.49
N GLY A 34 -8.83 26.30 -17.51
CA GLY A 34 -7.92 27.43 -17.64
C GLY A 34 -6.98 27.26 -18.81
N ASN A 35 -7.34 27.77 -19.98
CA ASN A 35 -6.44 27.85 -21.13
C ASN A 35 -5.19 28.68 -20.77
N ALA A 36 -4.01 28.05 -20.74
CA ALA A 36 -2.71 28.71 -20.91
C ALA A 36 -1.83 27.80 -21.80
N PRO A 37 -1.38 28.26 -22.98
CA PRO A 37 -0.86 27.37 -24.03
C PRO A 37 0.59 26.87 -23.84
N ASP A 38 1.17 26.96 -22.64
CA ASP A 38 2.59 26.58 -22.40
C ASP A 38 2.80 25.58 -21.22
N ASP A 39 1.75 25.16 -20.50
CA ASP A 39 1.85 24.29 -19.30
C ASP A 39 1.38 22.83 -19.51
N GLU A 40 0.87 22.47 -20.70
CA GLU A 40 0.29 21.13 -20.94
C GLU A 40 1.34 20.00 -20.92
N VAL A 41 2.57 20.25 -21.39
CA VAL A 41 3.64 19.23 -21.42
C VAL A 41 4.18 18.90 -20.03
N ALA A 42 4.19 19.86 -19.10
CA ALA A 42 4.65 19.63 -17.73
C ALA A 42 3.61 18.83 -16.93
N ALA A 43 2.32 19.17 -17.07
CA ALA A 43 1.22 18.46 -16.44
C ALA A 43 1.13 17.00 -16.90
N MET A 44 1.15 16.75 -18.22
CA MET A 44 1.13 15.38 -18.77
C MET A 44 2.32 14.53 -18.31
N LEU A 45 3.51 15.13 -18.19
CA LEU A 45 4.72 14.42 -17.75
C LEU A 45 4.68 14.07 -16.25
N GLN A 46 4.04 14.93 -15.44
CA GLN A 46 3.85 14.68 -14.01
C GLN A 46 2.82 13.58 -13.76
N GLU A 47 1.68 13.61 -14.46
CA GLU A 47 0.66 12.55 -14.46
C GLU A 47 1.28 11.20 -14.87
N THR A 48 1.99 11.15 -15.99
CA THR A 48 2.66 9.93 -16.47
C THR A 48 3.68 9.39 -15.46
N ARG A 49 4.44 10.26 -14.78
CA ARG A 49 5.43 9.80 -13.79
C ARG A 49 4.74 9.23 -12.54
N GLY A 50 3.63 9.81 -12.10
CA GLY A 50 2.83 9.29 -10.98
C GLY A 50 2.23 7.92 -11.31
N ASP A 51 1.66 7.79 -12.51
CA ASP A 51 1.09 6.56 -13.04
C ASP A 51 2.14 5.44 -13.13
N LEU A 52 3.35 5.75 -13.64
CA LEU A 52 4.47 4.81 -13.65
C LEU A 52 4.86 4.34 -12.24
N SER A 53 4.93 5.23 -11.25
CA SER A 53 5.26 4.83 -9.88
C SER A 53 4.17 4.00 -9.20
N ARG A 54 2.91 4.23 -9.56
CA ARG A 54 1.76 3.44 -9.09
C ARG A 54 1.75 2.06 -9.74
N ASP A 55 2.01 1.98 -11.05
CA ASP A 55 2.13 0.73 -11.79
C ASP A 55 3.31 -0.11 -11.30
N GLU A 56 4.46 0.52 -10.99
CA GLU A 56 5.61 -0.14 -10.37
C GLU A 56 5.24 -0.77 -9.01
N LEU A 57 4.55 -0.04 -8.13
CA LEU A 57 4.08 -0.58 -6.85
C LEU A 57 3.04 -1.69 -7.04
N SER A 58 2.17 -1.55 -8.03
CA SER A 58 1.21 -2.59 -8.37
C SER A 58 1.92 -3.88 -8.78
N GLN A 59 2.90 -3.80 -9.68
CA GLN A 59 3.67 -4.95 -10.12
C GLN A 59 4.49 -5.57 -8.99
N GLU A 60 5.06 -4.75 -8.11
CA GLU A 60 5.82 -5.21 -6.94
C GLU A 60 4.95 -6.06 -6.02
N ILE A 61 3.76 -5.56 -5.64
CA ILE A 61 2.79 -6.29 -4.82
C ILE A 61 2.34 -7.58 -5.50
N GLU A 62 2.00 -7.53 -6.80
CA GLU A 62 1.54 -8.72 -7.53
C GLU A 62 2.65 -9.76 -7.78
N SER A 63 3.92 -9.35 -7.70
CA SER A 63 5.07 -10.27 -7.81
C SER A 63 5.36 -11.04 -6.53
N MET A 64 4.79 -10.61 -5.41
CA MET A 64 4.90 -11.29 -4.11
C MET A 64 4.17 -12.64 -4.15
N ASN A 65 4.62 -13.59 -3.32
CA ASN A 65 3.92 -14.86 -3.19
C ASN A 65 2.58 -14.72 -2.43
N ASP A 66 1.70 -15.72 -2.53
CA ASP A 66 0.37 -15.68 -1.91
C ASP A 66 0.43 -15.34 -0.40
N GLU A 67 1.37 -15.94 0.35
CA GLU A 67 1.49 -15.68 1.79
C GLU A 67 1.90 -14.23 2.08
N GLN A 68 2.81 -13.67 1.28
CA GLN A 68 3.21 -12.27 1.40
C GLN A 68 2.05 -11.33 1.07
N GLN A 69 1.27 -11.61 0.03
CA GLN A 69 0.10 -10.80 -0.30
C GLN A 69 -0.98 -10.87 0.79
N ASP A 70 -1.29 -12.07 1.28
CA ASP A 70 -2.23 -12.29 2.38
C ASP A 70 -1.78 -11.56 3.66
N ALA A 71 -0.48 -11.63 3.96
CA ALA A 71 0.12 -10.94 5.10
C ALA A 71 0.11 -9.42 4.94
N LEU A 72 0.24 -8.88 3.73
CA LEU A 72 0.21 -7.45 3.48
C LEU A 72 -1.19 -6.88 3.73
N VAL A 73 -2.23 -7.60 3.29
CA VAL A 73 -3.63 -7.27 3.60
C VAL A 73 -3.90 -7.38 5.10
N ALA A 74 -3.41 -8.42 5.76
CA ALA A 74 -3.56 -8.57 7.20
C ALA A 74 -2.87 -7.44 7.98
N LEU A 75 -1.67 -7.04 7.57
CA LEU A 75 -0.93 -5.92 8.17
C LEU A 75 -1.69 -4.62 8.02
N PHE A 76 -2.27 -4.38 6.84
CA PHE A 76 -3.13 -3.24 6.57
C PHE A 76 -4.37 -3.20 7.49
N TRP A 77 -5.04 -4.33 7.70
CA TRP A 77 -6.20 -4.42 8.62
C TRP A 77 -5.81 -4.19 10.08
N ILE A 78 -4.64 -4.64 10.52
CA ILE A 78 -4.12 -4.37 11.87
C ILE A 78 -3.80 -2.88 12.06
N GLY A 79 -3.19 -2.27 11.04
CA GLY A 79 -2.96 -0.83 11.01
C GLY A 79 -4.25 -0.02 11.10
N ARG A 80 -5.26 -0.38 10.31
CA ARG A 80 -6.57 0.27 10.31
C ARG A 80 -7.38 0.01 11.59
N GLY A 81 -7.01 -1.01 12.36
CA GLY A 81 -7.67 -1.37 13.63
C GLY A 81 -8.88 -2.31 13.46
N ASP A 82 -8.97 -3.05 12.35
CA ASP A 82 -9.99 -4.11 12.20
C ASP A 82 -9.59 -5.42 12.88
N SER A 83 -8.29 -5.62 13.08
CA SER A 83 -7.69 -6.81 13.70
C SER A 83 -6.58 -6.41 14.66
N GLU A 84 -6.28 -7.26 15.63
CA GLU A 84 -5.16 -7.05 16.56
C GLU A 84 -3.94 -7.94 16.21
N PRO A 85 -2.71 -7.57 16.63
CA PRO A 85 -1.50 -8.39 16.40
C PRO A 85 -1.60 -9.82 16.96
N GLU A 86 -2.36 -10.01 18.04
CA GLU A 86 -2.65 -11.32 18.63
C GLU A 86 -3.40 -12.26 17.67
N GLU A 87 -4.13 -11.69 16.71
CA GLU A 87 -4.97 -12.39 15.74
C GLU A 87 -4.29 -12.55 14.38
N TRP A 88 -2.97 -12.32 14.28
CA TRP A 88 -2.19 -12.33 13.03
C TRP A 88 -2.50 -13.51 12.11
N GLU A 89 -2.36 -14.75 12.61
CA GLU A 89 -2.54 -15.95 11.80
C GLU A 89 -3.99 -16.10 11.31
N ALA A 90 -4.97 -15.77 12.16
CA ALA A 90 -6.38 -15.79 11.78
C ALA A 90 -6.70 -14.69 10.75
N THR A 91 -6.08 -13.53 10.90
CA THR A 91 -6.23 -12.39 9.99
C THR A 91 -5.63 -12.68 8.61
N LYS A 92 -4.47 -13.35 8.54
CA LYS A 92 -3.90 -13.85 7.28
C LYS A 92 -4.84 -14.83 6.57
N ILE A 93 -5.41 -15.79 7.31
CA ILE A 93 -6.37 -16.74 6.75
C ILE A 93 -7.60 -15.99 6.21
N LEU A 94 -8.12 -15.04 6.97
CA LEU A 94 -9.25 -14.23 6.55
C LEU A 94 -8.92 -13.37 5.31
N ALA A 95 -7.71 -12.80 5.23
CA ALA A 95 -7.24 -12.06 4.07
C ALA A 95 -7.25 -12.94 2.82
N ARG A 96 -6.71 -14.15 2.93
CA ARG A 96 -6.73 -15.16 1.86
C ARG A 96 -8.15 -15.53 1.40
N GLU A 97 -9.07 -15.69 2.35
CA GLU A 97 -10.47 -16.04 2.06
C GLU A 97 -11.25 -14.89 1.41
N GLN A 98 -10.95 -13.65 1.80
CA GLN A 98 -11.58 -12.44 1.26
C GLN A 98 -10.87 -11.90 0.01
N HIS A 99 -9.76 -12.49 -0.39
CA HIS A 99 -9.01 -12.13 -1.58
C HIS A 99 -9.89 -12.26 -2.85
N VAL A 100 -10.23 -11.13 -3.46
CA VAL A 100 -10.98 -11.07 -4.73
C VAL A 100 -10.27 -10.13 -5.71
N GLY A 101 -9.61 -10.71 -6.71
CA GLY A 101 -8.84 -9.95 -7.70
C GLY A 101 -7.48 -9.49 -7.17
N PRO A 102 -6.74 -8.65 -7.93
CA PRO A 102 -5.39 -8.22 -7.57
C PRO A 102 -5.33 -7.52 -6.20
N VAL A 103 -4.42 -7.97 -5.32
CA VAL A 103 -4.20 -7.34 -3.99
C VAL A 103 -3.71 -5.91 -4.15
N SER A 104 -2.86 -5.66 -5.13
CA SER A 104 -2.43 -4.31 -5.51
C SER A 104 -3.60 -3.37 -5.74
N ASN A 105 -4.64 -3.80 -6.46
CA ASN A 105 -5.81 -2.98 -6.75
C ASN A 105 -6.63 -2.68 -5.48
N TYR A 106 -6.75 -3.65 -4.57
CA TYR A 106 -7.41 -3.44 -3.27
C TYR A 106 -6.67 -2.40 -2.42
N LEU A 107 -5.35 -2.59 -2.26
CA LEU A 107 -4.50 -1.77 -1.40
C LEU A 107 -4.28 -0.36 -1.97
N LEU A 108 -3.90 -0.25 -3.24
CA LEU A 108 -3.69 1.05 -3.90
C LEU A 108 -5.00 1.84 -4.06
N GLY A 109 -6.16 1.18 -3.94
CA GLY A 109 -7.46 1.85 -3.86
C GLY A 109 -7.72 2.58 -2.54
N GLN A 110 -6.88 2.39 -1.51
CA GLN A 110 -7.02 3.03 -0.20
C GLN A 110 -6.02 4.19 -0.07
N PRO A 111 -6.45 5.47 -0.06
CA PRO A 111 -5.57 6.65 0.03
C PRO A 111 -4.55 6.56 1.18
N GLU A 112 -4.98 6.02 2.32
CA GLU A 112 -4.21 5.92 3.57
C GLU A 112 -3.44 4.60 3.70
N VAL A 113 -3.29 3.82 2.61
CA VAL A 113 -2.67 2.49 2.64
C VAL A 113 -1.27 2.47 3.28
N GLY A 114 -0.43 3.46 2.96
CA GLY A 114 0.91 3.54 3.51
C GLY A 114 0.92 3.89 4.99
N GLU A 115 0.00 4.72 5.46
CA GLU A 115 -0.15 5.04 6.88
C GLU A 115 -0.61 3.81 7.67
N PHE A 116 -1.64 3.11 7.20
CA PHE A 116 -2.11 1.90 7.86
C PHE A 116 -1.06 0.78 7.84
N LEU A 117 -0.33 0.57 6.74
CA LEU A 117 0.73 -0.44 6.73
C LEU A 117 1.88 -0.10 7.71
N ALA A 118 2.26 1.19 7.83
CA ALA A 118 3.23 1.63 8.84
C ALA A 118 2.72 1.36 10.27
N GLU A 119 1.48 1.72 10.56
CA GLU A 119 0.90 1.50 11.89
C GLU A 119 0.77 0.01 12.21
N GLY A 120 0.40 -0.81 11.23
CA GLY A 120 0.33 -2.26 11.37
C GLY A 120 1.69 -2.88 11.68
N LEU A 121 2.74 -2.45 10.96
CA LEU A 121 4.11 -2.89 11.19
C LEU A 121 4.59 -2.52 12.59
N ASP A 122 4.38 -1.28 13.00
CA ASP A 122 4.76 -0.80 14.34
C ASP A 122 4.05 -1.59 15.45
N LYS A 123 2.74 -1.83 15.33
CA LYS A 123 1.99 -2.67 16.28
C LYS A 123 2.54 -4.10 16.36
N MET A 124 2.89 -4.71 15.22
CA MET A 124 3.48 -6.05 15.16
C MET A 124 4.85 -6.10 15.84
N LEU A 125 5.71 -5.12 15.56
CA LEU A 125 7.03 -4.99 16.20
C LEU A 125 6.93 -4.80 17.72
N GLN A 126 5.98 -3.98 18.19
CA GLN A 126 5.71 -3.78 19.62
C GLN A 126 5.15 -5.03 20.30
N PHE A 127 4.33 -5.80 19.60
CA PHE A 127 3.78 -7.06 20.12
C PHE A 127 4.86 -8.14 20.32
N GLY A 128 5.92 -8.11 19.50
CA GLY A 128 7.01 -9.08 19.53
C GLY A 128 6.83 -10.15 18.44
N VAL A 129 7.24 -9.78 17.24
CA VAL A 129 7.42 -10.70 16.10
C VAL A 129 8.81 -11.33 16.11
N ASP A 130 8.92 -12.53 15.54
CA ASP A 130 10.18 -13.25 15.30
C ASP A 130 10.67 -13.07 13.86
#